data_AF-A0A7Y5QYB9-F1
#
_entry.id   AF-A0A7Y5QYB9-F1
#
_cell.length_a   1.000
_cell.length_b   1.000
_cell.length_c   1.000
_cell.angle_alpha   90.00
_cell.angle_beta   90.00
_cell.angle_gamma   90.00
#
_symmetry.space_group_name_H-M   'P 1'
#
loop_
_entity.id
_entity.type
_entity.pdbx_description
1 polymer ?
#
loop_
_entity_poly.entity_id
_entity_poly.type
_entity_poly.pdbx_seq_one_letter_code
_entity_poly.pdbx_strand_id
1 'polypeptide(L)'
;SLASECKVLSHPASVDTIPTDGSKEDVVPMAMGAAWKLRRVVQNLRHILAIELMCGAQGIDCRAPLTPGRGVVRAHRVVRSLVAPLGSDRVLAGDIAVLAEAVAEGRFTSTELAS
;
A
#
# COMPACT_ATOMS: atom_id res chain seq x y z
N SER A 1 3.76 -11.18 6.41
CA SER A 1 2.43 -11.79 6.20
C SER A 1 1.71 -11.19 4.98
N LEU A 2 1.44 -9.86 4.96
CA LEU A 2 0.63 -9.18 3.93
C LEU A 2 1.02 -9.48 2.47
N ALA A 3 2.31 -9.38 2.12
CA ALA A 3 2.77 -9.67 0.76
C ALA A 3 2.51 -11.13 0.33
N SER A 4 2.51 -12.07 1.28
CA SER A 4 2.19 -13.47 1.02
C SER A 4 0.70 -13.68 0.76
N GLU A 5 -0.17 -13.00 1.50
CA GLU A 5 -1.62 -12.99 1.23
C GLU A 5 -1.89 -12.44 -0.18
N CYS A 6 -1.20 -11.38 -0.59
CA CYS A 6 -1.31 -10.84 -1.94
C CYS A 6 -0.98 -11.88 -3.02
N LYS A 7 0.02 -12.75 -2.81
CA LYS A 7 0.35 -13.82 -3.78
C LYS A 7 -0.83 -14.77 -4.01
N VAL A 8 -1.53 -15.16 -2.94
CA VAL A 8 -2.72 -16.02 -3.03
C VAL A 8 -3.87 -15.27 -3.72
N LEU A 9 -4.07 -14.00 -3.37
CA LEU A 9 -5.11 -13.15 -3.96
C LEU A 9 -4.84 -12.80 -5.43
N SER A 10 -3.62 -12.96 -5.95
CA SER A 10 -3.30 -12.67 -7.35
C SER A 10 -3.78 -13.72 -8.35
N HIS A 11 -4.30 -14.87 -7.92
CA HIS A 11 -4.92 -15.81 -8.85
C HIS A 11 -6.08 -15.14 -9.61
N PRO A 12 -6.18 -15.21 -10.95
CA PRO A 12 -7.24 -14.52 -11.66
C PRO A 12 -8.61 -15.12 -11.30
N ALA A 13 -9.59 -14.29 -10.93
CA ALA A 13 -10.96 -14.76 -10.72
C ALA A 13 -11.73 -14.90 -12.05
N SER A 14 -11.34 -14.14 -13.07
CA SER A 14 -12.02 -14.05 -14.36
C SER A 14 -11.79 -15.23 -15.31
N VAL A 15 -10.95 -16.19 -14.92
CA VAL A 15 -10.70 -17.41 -15.72
C VAL A 15 -11.65 -18.55 -15.36
N ASP A 16 -12.47 -18.36 -14.33
CA ASP A 16 -13.47 -19.33 -13.87
C ASP A 16 -14.87 -18.92 -14.36
N THR A 17 -15.72 -19.92 -14.60
CA THR A 17 -17.13 -19.74 -14.96
C THR A 17 -17.95 -20.90 -14.41
N ILE A 18 -19.08 -20.58 -13.78
CA ILE A 18 -20.06 -21.56 -13.33
C ILE A 18 -21.36 -21.21 -14.06
N PRO A 19 -21.86 -22.07 -14.96
CA PRO A 19 -23.06 -21.78 -15.73
C PRO A 19 -24.28 -21.57 -14.84
N THR A 20 -25.08 -20.57 -15.19
CA THR A 20 -26.33 -20.23 -14.51
C THR A 20 -27.51 -20.25 -15.50
N ASP A 21 -28.73 -20.32 -14.96
CA ASP A 21 -30.00 -20.32 -15.72
C ASP A 21 -30.08 -21.37 -16.86
N GLY A 22 -29.79 -22.63 -16.55
CA GLY A 22 -29.95 -23.74 -17.51
C GLY A 22 -29.08 -23.59 -18.75
N SER A 23 -27.83 -23.14 -18.55
CA SER A 23 -26.85 -22.88 -19.61
C SER A 23 -27.19 -21.72 -20.55
N LYS A 24 -28.04 -20.76 -20.14
CA LYS A 24 -28.21 -19.49 -20.86
C LYS A 24 -27.11 -18.49 -20.53
N GLU A 25 -26.58 -18.53 -19.30
CA GLU A 25 -25.41 -17.77 -18.87
C GLU A 25 -24.25 -18.75 -18.76
N ASP A 26 -23.72 -19.16 -19.91
CA ASP A 26 -22.66 -20.16 -20.04
C ASP A 26 -21.26 -19.57 -19.75
N VAL A 27 -21.09 -18.25 -19.86
CA VAL A 27 -19.86 -17.52 -19.49
C VAL A 27 -20.16 -16.41 -18.49
N VAL A 28 -19.70 -16.58 -17.25
CA VAL A 28 -19.86 -15.60 -16.18
C VAL A 28 -18.47 -15.12 -15.72
N PRO A 29 -18.18 -13.81 -15.72
CA PRO A 29 -16.81 -13.29 -15.55
C PRO A 29 -16.30 -13.26 -14.11
N MET A 30 -17.11 -13.66 -13.12
CA MET A 30 -16.79 -13.60 -11.69
C MET A 30 -16.26 -12.22 -11.23
N ALA A 31 -16.76 -11.14 -11.83
CA ALA A 31 -16.24 -9.78 -11.67
C ALA A 31 -16.26 -9.27 -10.22
N MET A 32 -17.29 -9.62 -9.44
CA MET A 32 -17.37 -9.26 -8.02
C MET A 32 -16.27 -9.94 -7.19
N GLY A 33 -15.93 -11.19 -7.52
CA GLY A 33 -14.79 -11.88 -6.91
C GLY A 33 -13.47 -11.17 -7.22
N ALA A 34 -13.26 -10.76 -8.47
CA ALA A 34 -12.09 -9.98 -8.86
C ALA A 34 -12.00 -8.64 -8.11
N ALA A 35 -13.09 -7.88 -8.04
CA ALA A 35 -13.15 -6.59 -7.36
C ALA A 35 -12.88 -6.71 -5.85
N TRP A 36 -13.44 -7.74 -5.20
CA TRP A 36 -13.20 -8.01 -3.78
C TRP A 36 -11.72 -8.30 -3.50
N LYS A 37 -11.09 -9.14 -4.33
CA LYS A 37 -9.66 -9.48 -4.22
C LYS A 37 -8.78 -8.24 -4.39
N LEU A 38 -9.07 -7.42 -5.40
CA LEU A 38 -8.35 -6.16 -5.65
C LEU A 38 -8.42 -5.23 -4.44
N ARG A 39 -9.62 -5.02 -3.87
CA ARG A 39 -9.80 -4.18 -2.69
C ARG A 39 -8.91 -4.62 -1.53
N ARG A 40 -8.82 -5.94 -1.28
CA ARG A 40 -7.98 -6.52 -0.24
C ARG A 40 -6.48 -6.32 -0.52
N VAL A 41 -6.06 -6.55 -1.77
CA VAL A 41 -4.67 -6.32 -2.19
C VAL A 41 -4.26 -4.86 -2.01
N VAL A 42 -5.11 -3.91 -2.39
CA VAL A 42 -4.84 -2.47 -2.20
C VAL A 42 -4.70 -2.10 -0.73
N GLN A 43 -5.54 -2.65 0.15
CA GLN A 43 -5.41 -2.45 1.61
C GLN A 43 -4.08 -2.97 2.14
N ASN A 44 -3.68 -4.18 1.72
CA ASN A 44 -2.40 -4.76 2.11
C ASN A 44 -1.21 -3.94 1.59
N LEU A 45 -1.29 -3.46 0.35
CA LEU A 45 -0.25 -2.65 -0.27
C LEU A 45 -0.01 -1.34 0.47
N ARG A 46 -1.08 -0.65 0.93
CA ARG A 46 -0.96 0.57 1.74
C ARG A 46 -0.13 0.34 3.01
N HIS A 47 -0.35 -0.78 3.69
CA HIS A 47 0.42 -1.13 4.88
C HIS A 47 1.87 -1.51 4.56
N ILE A 48 2.10 -2.23 3.46
CA ILE A 48 3.46 -2.56 3.00
C ILE A 48 4.25 -1.28 2.71
N LEU A 49 3.65 -0.35 1.95
CA LEU A 49 4.26 0.93 1.63
C LEU A 49 4.49 1.80 2.87
N ALA A 50 3.55 1.79 3.83
CA ALA A 50 3.72 2.49 5.11
C ALA A 50 4.93 1.98 5.89
N ILE A 51 5.13 0.66 5.96
CA ILE A 51 6.31 0.06 6.60
C ILE A 51 7.58 0.46 5.87
N GLU A 52 7.60 0.38 4.54
CA GLU A 52 8.75 0.77 3.73
C GLU A 52 9.12 2.24 3.92
N LEU A 53 8.14 3.15 3.90
CA LEU A 53 8.32 4.58 4.15
C LEU A 53 8.89 4.85 5.54
N MET A 54 8.38 4.15 6.56
CA MET A 54 8.88 4.27 7.94
C MET A 54 10.34 3.80 8.06
N CYS A 55 10.67 2.64 7.48
CA CYS A 55 12.04 2.12 7.45
C CYS A 55 12.98 3.04 6.66
N GLY A 56 12.55 3.53 5.50
CA GLY A 56 13.30 4.46 4.67
C GLY A 56 13.57 5.78 5.38
N ALA A 57 12.57 6.33 6.08
CA ALA A 57 12.74 7.55 6.85
C ALA A 57 13.74 7.38 8.01
N GLN A 58 13.68 6.25 8.72
CA GLN A 58 14.65 5.92 9.75
C GLN A 58 16.07 5.75 9.17
N GLY A 59 16.19 5.08 8.02
CA GLY A 59 17.46 4.92 7.33
C GLY A 59 18.10 6.23 6.90
N ILE A 60 17.29 7.23 6.51
CA ILE A 60 17.77 8.58 6.21
C ILE A 60 18.31 9.26 7.48
N ASP A 61 17.58 9.18 8.59
CA ASP A 61 17.99 9.79 9.85
C ASP A 61 19.31 9.21 10.37
N CYS A 62 19.48 7.89 10.27
CA CYS A 62 20.73 7.21 10.64
C CYS A 62 21.93 7.58 9.75
N ARG A 63 21.68 8.19 8.58
CA ARG A 63 22.72 8.62 7.62
C ARG A 63 23.01 10.12 7.68
N ALA A 64 22.41 10.86 8.62
CA ALA A 64 22.71 12.26 8.81
C ALA A 64 24.24 12.48 8.99
N PRO A 65 24.85 13.53 8.39
CA PRO A 65 24.21 14.67 7.73
C PRO A 65 23.99 14.52 6.20
N LEU A 66 24.05 13.31 5.63
CA LEU A 66 23.82 13.12 4.19
C LEU A 66 22.40 13.53 3.80
N THR A 67 22.27 14.29 2.70
CA THR A 67 20.98 14.78 2.21
C THR A 67 20.52 13.97 0.99
N PRO A 68 19.31 13.38 1.00
CA PRO A 68 18.78 12.65 -0.15
C PRO A 68 18.24 13.57 -1.25
N GLY A 69 17.84 13.01 -2.39
CA GLY A 69 17.26 13.77 -3.50
C GLY A 69 15.93 14.47 -3.14
N ARG A 70 15.54 15.48 -3.93
CA ARG A 70 14.38 16.37 -3.65
C ARG A 70 13.08 15.63 -3.33
N GLY A 71 12.72 14.62 -4.13
CA GLY A 71 11.50 13.82 -3.91
C GLY A 71 11.54 13.02 -2.60
N VAL A 72 12.70 12.46 -2.26
CA VAL A 72 12.90 11.69 -1.03
C VAL A 72 12.88 12.61 0.20
N VAL A 73 13.48 13.80 0.12
CA VAL A 73 13.37 14.81 1.20
C VAL A 73 11.91 15.18 1.47
N ARG A 74 11.10 15.36 0.42
CA ARG A 74 9.67 15.62 0.57
C ARG A 74 8.95 14.47 1.26
N ALA A 75 9.15 13.23 0.79
CA ALA A 75 8.54 12.06 1.39
C ALA A 75 8.96 11.87 2.86
N HIS A 76 10.25 12.03 3.16
CA HIS A 76 10.80 11.98 4.52
C HIS A 76 10.14 13.00 5.46
N ARG A 77 9.97 14.25 5.01
CA ARG A 77 9.25 15.28 5.79
C ARG A 77 7.81 14.90 6.08
N VAL A 78 7.10 14.32 5.11
CA VAL A 78 5.71 13.83 5.32
C VAL A 78 5.69 12.69 6.35
N VAL A 79 6.64 11.76 6.30
CA VAL A 79 6.73 10.70 7.31
C VAL A 79 6.98 11.31 8.69
N ARG A 80 7.94 12.24 8.81
CA ARG A 80 8.33 12.85 10.09
C ARG A 80 7.32 13.83 10.67
N SER A 81 6.40 14.37 9.87
CA SER A 81 5.26 15.13 10.40
C SER A 81 4.15 14.25 10.98
N LEU A 82 4.15 12.95 10.68
CA LEU A 82 3.14 11.99 11.13
C LEU A 82 3.67 11.03 12.19
N VAL A 83 4.93 10.62 12.07
CA VAL A 83 5.56 9.59 12.91
C VAL A 83 6.95 10.04 13.35
N ALA A 84 7.14 10.11 14.67
CA ALA A 84 8.42 10.47 15.28
C ALA A 84 9.52 9.44 14.95
N PRO A 85 10.80 9.83 14.93
CA PRO A 85 11.92 8.88 14.84
C PRO A 85 11.82 7.78 15.90
N LEU A 86 12.30 6.59 15.56
CA LEU A 86 12.35 5.48 16.51
C LEU A 86 13.63 5.60 17.33
N GLY A 87 13.52 6.05 18.59
CA GLY A 87 14.65 6.18 19.52
C GLY A 87 14.78 5.01 20.49
N SER A 88 13.67 4.41 20.88
CA SER A 88 13.59 3.19 21.69
C SER A 88 12.47 2.32 21.14
N ASP A 89 12.42 1.06 21.57
CA ASP A 89 11.36 0.15 21.15
C ASP A 89 9.97 0.67 21.57
N ARG A 90 8.99 0.51 20.68
CA ARG A 90 7.60 0.92 20.89
C ARG A 90 6.66 0.16 19.97
N VAL A 91 5.37 0.20 20.28
CA VAL A 91 4.33 -0.40 19.43
C VAL A 91 4.19 0.39 18.12
N LEU A 92 4.51 -0.24 17.00
CA LEU A 92 4.50 0.40 15.66
C LEU A 92 3.14 0.32 14.94
N ALA A 93 2.18 -0.44 15.47
CA ALA A 93 0.90 -0.66 14.80
C ALA A 93 0.16 0.65 14.49
N GLY A 94 0.18 1.61 15.44
CA GLY A 94 -0.40 2.94 15.24
C GLY A 94 0.34 3.75 14.18
N ASP A 95 1.68 3.78 14.25
CA ASP A 95 2.52 4.49 13.28
C ASP A 95 2.30 3.97 11.85
N ILE A 96 2.23 2.65 11.68
CA ILE A 96 1.97 2.00 10.39
C ILE A 96 0.57 2.35 9.88
N ALA A 97 -0.45 2.35 10.76
CA ALA A 97 -1.82 2.68 10.36
C ALA A 97 -1.94 4.14 9.88
N VAL A 98 -1.33 5.08 10.60
CA VAL A 98 -1.30 6.50 10.21
C VAL A 98 -0.63 6.70 8.86
N LEU A 99 0.51 6.04 8.62
CA LEU A 99 1.21 6.13 7.34
C LEU A 99 0.44 5.43 6.21
N ALA A 100 -0.25 4.32 6.48
CA ALA A 100 -1.08 3.63 5.50
C ALA A 100 -2.25 4.51 5.03
N GLU A 101 -2.84 5.29 5.95
CA GLU A 101 -3.87 6.27 5.60
C GLU A 101 -3.28 7.43 4.79
N ALA A 102 -2.11 7.94 5.16
CA ALA A 102 -1.42 8.97 4.39
C ALA A 102 -1.09 8.53 2.94
N VAL A 103 -0.78 7.25 2.74
CA VAL A 103 -0.64 6.65 1.41
C VAL A 103 -1.98 6.62 0.68
N ALA A 104 -3.07 6.24 1.36
CA ALA A 104 -4.42 6.22 0.78
C ALA A 104 -4.89 7.62 0.34
N GLU A 105 -4.55 8.65 1.12
CA GLU A 105 -4.84 10.06 0.84
C GLU A 105 -3.93 10.67 -0.23
N GLY A 106 -2.95 9.93 -0.74
CA GLY A 106 -2.04 10.42 -1.78
C GLY A 106 -1.03 11.47 -1.30
N ARG A 107 -0.72 11.55 -0.01
CA ARG A 107 0.19 12.60 0.53
C ARG A 107 1.61 12.58 -0.05
N PHE A 108 2.00 11.47 -0.67
CA PHE A 108 3.32 11.27 -1.26
C PHE A 108 3.38 11.57 -2.76
N THR A 109 2.25 11.80 -3.44
CA THR A 109 2.24 12.08 -4.89
C THR A 109 2.75 13.49 -5.17
N SER A 110 3.55 13.67 -6.22
CA SER A 110 3.93 14.98 -6.76
C SER A 110 2.79 15.49 -7.65
N THR A 111 2.18 16.60 -7.30
CA THR A 111 1.15 17.26 -8.12
C THR A 111 1.83 17.94 -9.32
N GLU A 112 2.23 17.16 -10.33
CA GLU A 112 2.64 17.64 -11.67
C GLU A 112 1.96 16.83 -12.79
N LEU A 113 0.78 16.26 -12.51
CA LEU A 113 -0.07 15.62 -13.52
C LEU A 113 -1.46 16.27 -13.50
N ALA A 114 -1.48 17.57 -13.80
CA ALA A 114 -2.65 18.33 -14.20
C ALA A 114 -2.18 19.53 -15.04
N SER A 115 -1.67 19.24 -16.24
CA SER A 115 -1.56 20.18 -17.36
C SER A 115 -1.91 19.44 -18.63
#